data_AF-A0A4Q5RUT2-F1
#
_entry.id   AF-A0A4Q5RUT2-F1
#
_cell.length_a   1.000
_cell.length_b   1.000
_cell.length_c   1.000
_cell.angle_alpha   90.00
_cell.angle_beta   90.00
_cell.angle_gamma   90.00
#
_symmetry.space_group_name_H-M   'P 1'
#
loop_
_entity.id
_entity.type
_entity.pdbx_description
1 polymer ?
#
loop_
_entity_poly.entity_id
_entity_poly.type
_entity_poly.pdbx_seq_one_letter_code
_entity_poly.pdbx_strand_id
1 'polypeptide(L)'
;MSAIIANQAERLAKWRAIYAVAMGTALMVTQGQRMDDGGAGPVSWIVTGLIIGAFLVWASGVFRGSLLRDMLNDESSDLNRRRSLMIGFWNMQATAVVCYGLTFLKDYGPRDAIQLMMTVGISSALISFGVSERVSNRS
;
A
#
# COMPACT_ATOMS: atom_id res chain seq x y z
N MET A 1 -18.63 15.63 23.98
CA MET A 1 -18.17 15.84 22.58
C MET A 1 -16.84 15.14 22.29
N SER A 2 -15.81 15.30 23.15
CA SER A 2 -14.50 14.63 22.98
C SER A 2 -14.57 13.09 22.88
N ALA A 3 -15.37 12.41 23.73
CA ALA A 3 -15.49 10.94 23.68
C ALA A 3 -16.12 10.40 22.38
N ILE A 4 -17.01 11.16 21.73
CA ILE A 4 -17.63 10.75 20.45
C ILE A 4 -16.61 10.84 19.32
N ILE A 5 -15.80 11.91 19.30
CA ILE A 5 -14.76 12.14 18.29
C ILE A 5 -13.63 11.12 18.46
N ALA A 6 -13.23 10.79 19.69
CA ALA A 6 -12.24 9.76 19.99
C ALA A 6 -12.67 8.38 19.48
N ASN A 7 -13.92 7.96 19.76
CA ASN A 7 -14.47 6.69 19.24
C ASN A 7 -14.52 6.66 17.71
N GLN A 8 -14.81 7.79 17.06
CA GLN A 8 -14.77 7.88 15.59
C GLN A 8 -13.33 7.75 15.07
N ALA A 9 -12.36 8.44 15.67
CA ALA A 9 -10.95 8.34 15.30
C ALA A 9 -10.44 6.90 15.43
N GLU A 10 -10.76 6.21 16.52
CA GLU A 10 -10.33 4.82 16.76
C GLU A 10 -10.92 3.85 15.72
N ARG A 11 -12.23 3.96 15.43
CA ARG A 11 -12.86 3.15 14.37
C ARG A 11 -12.19 3.40 13.03
N LEU A 12 -11.88 4.65 12.71
CA LEU A 12 -11.25 5.03 11.45
C LEU A 12 -9.82 4.51 11.35
N ALA A 13 -9.03 4.56 12.42
CA ALA A 13 -7.69 3.98 12.47
C ALA A 13 -7.73 2.47 12.23
N LYS A 14 -8.66 1.76 12.89
CA LYS A 14 -8.89 0.31 12.67
C LYS A 14 -9.25 0.00 11.23
N TRP A 15 -10.21 0.74 10.65
CA TRP A 15 -10.57 0.56 9.25
C TRP A 15 -9.37 0.86 8.35
N ARG A 16 -8.64 1.95 8.59
CA ARG A 16 -7.47 2.35 7.78
C ARG A 16 -6.46 1.22 7.68
N ALA A 17 -6.18 0.60 8.81
CA ALA A 17 -5.28 -0.53 8.89
C ALA A 17 -5.79 -1.75 8.08
N ILE A 18 -7.10 -2.04 8.15
CA ILE A 18 -7.72 -3.13 7.38
C ILE A 18 -7.68 -2.88 5.88
N TYR A 19 -8.09 -1.69 5.45
CA TYR A 19 -8.15 -1.31 4.05
C TYR A 19 -6.76 -1.23 3.43
N ALA A 20 -5.73 -0.82 4.17
CA ALA A 20 -4.34 -0.84 3.69
C ALA A 20 -3.90 -2.27 3.34
N VAL A 21 -4.12 -3.24 4.25
CA VAL A 21 -3.83 -4.66 3.96
C VAL A 21 -4.67 -5.17 2.81
N ALA A 22 -5.98 -4.91 2.81
CA ALA A 22 -6.87 -5.38 1.76
C ALA A 22 -6.48 -4.85 0.38
N MET A 23 -6.15 -3.56 0.26
CA MET A 23 -5.72 -2.96 -1.01
C MET A 23 -4.34 -3.43 -1.46
N GLY A 24 -3.40 -3.60 -0.53
CA GLY A 24 -2.10 -4.19 -0.86
C GLY A 24 -2.23 -5.62 -1.40
N THR A 25 -3.08 -6.44 -0.78
CA THR A 25 -3.38 -7.80 -1.26
C THR A 25 -4.14 -7.80 -2.59
N ALA A 26 -5.17 -6.95 -2.73
CA ALA A 26 -5.93 -6.83 -3.96
C ALA A 26 -5.05 -6.39 -5.14
N LEU A 27 -4.15 -5.44 -4.92
CA LEU A 27 -3.17 -5.04 -5.93
C LEU A 27 -2.28 -6.23 -6.33
N MET A 28 -1.77 -6.99 -5.36
CA MET A 28 -0.93 -8.15 -5.64
C MET A 28 -1.65 -9.19 -6.51
N VAL A 29 -2.90 -9.53 -6.16
CA VAL A 29 -3.72 -10.51 -6.88
C VAL A 29 -4.06 -10.01 -8.29
N THR A 30 -4.57 -8.78 -8.41
CA THR A 30 -5.00 -8.22 -9.70
C THR A 30 -3.84 -8.02 -10.66
N GLN A 31 -2.66 -7.63 -10.17
CA GLN A 31 -1.48 -7.50 -11.02
C GLN A 31 -0.92 -8.85 -11.43
N GLY A 32 -0.91 -9.84 -10.52
CA GLY A 32 -0.52 -11.22 -10.84
C GLY A 32 -1.37 -11.83 -11.95
N GLN A 33 -2.70 -11.74 -11.86
CA GLN A 33 -3.62 -12.22 -12.91
C GLN A 33 -3.36 -11.54 -14.25
N ARG A 34 -3.07 -10.23 -14.24
CA ARG A 34 -2.82 -9.47 -15.47
C ARG A 34 -1.49 -9.78 -16.13
N MET A 35 -0.50 -10.24 -15.36
CA MET A 35 0.74 -10.74 -15.94
C MET A 35 0.49 -12.00 -16.77
N ASP A 36 -0.44 -12.86 -16.35
CA ASP A 36 -0.82 -14.07 -17.09
C ASP A 36 -1.68 -13.77 -18.33
N ASP A 37 -2.60 -12.80 -18.25
CA ASP A 37 -3.57 -12.49 -19.31
C ASP A 37 -3.02 -11.62 -20.47
N GLY A 38 -1.80 -11.09 -20.37
CA GLY A 38 -1.24 -10.23 -21.43
C GLY A 38 -0.17 -9.20 -21.02
N GLY A 39 0.31 -9.25 -19.78
CA GLY A 39 1.41 -8.40 -19.30
C GLY A 39 1.00 -6.96 -18.97
N ALA A 40 2.00 -6.07 -18.83
CA ALA A 40 1.77 -4.71 -18.36
C ALA A 40 1.12 -3.79 -19.42
N GLY A 41 -0.21 -3.82 -19.49
CA GLY A 41 -1.03 -2.95 -20.34
C GLY A 41 -1.60 -1.71 -19.62
N PRO A 42 -2.22 -0.75 -20.35
CA PRO A 42 -2.78 0.47 -19.77
C PRO A 42 -3.78 0.23 -18.63
N VAL A 43 -4.56 -0.86 -18.72
CA VAL A 43 -5.55 -1.20 -17.70
C VAL A 43 -4.91 -1.57 -16.36
N SER A 44 -3.74 -2.24 -16.35
CA SER A 44 -3.07 -2.59 -15.10
C SER A 44 -2.63 -1.34 -14.34
N TRP A 45 -2.13 -0.33 -15.05
CA TRP A 45 -1.75 0.95 -14.50
C TRP A 45 -2.93 1.80 -14.04
N ILE A 46 -4.05 1.76 -14.77
CA ILE A 46 -5.30 2.41 -14.33
C ILE A 46 -5.77 1.80 -13.00
N VAL A 47 -5.78 0.47 -12.89
CA VAL A 47 -6.14 -0.22 -11.64
C VAL A 47 -5.19 0.15 -10.50
N THR A 48 -3.89 0.13 -10.73
CA THR A 48 -2.88 0.54 -9.73
C THR A 48 -3.11 1.99 -9.28
N GLY A 49 -3.30 2.91 -10.23
CA GLY A 49 -3.55 4.32 -9.94
C GLY A 49 -4.84 4.53 -9.14
N LEU A 50 -5.91 3.82 -9.47
CA LEU A 50 -7.17 3.88 -8.73
C LEU A 50 -7.03 3.36 -7.30
N ILE A 51 -6.35 2.24 -7.09
CA ILE A 51 -6.14 1.66 -5.75
C ILE A 51 -5.31 2.61 -4.88
N ILE A 52 -4.18 3.11 -5.40
CA ILE A 52 -3.31 4.02 -4.65
C ILE A 52 -4.04 5.35 -4.39
N GLY A 53 -4.68 5.92 -5.41
CA GLY A 53 -5.41 7.17 -5.30
C GLY A 53 -6.54 7.09 -4.27
N ALA A 54 -7.35 6.03 -4.33
CA ALA A 54 -8.41 5.79 -3.35
C ALA A 54 -7.85 5.65 -1.94
N PHE A 55 -6.75 4.91 -1.75
CA PHE A 55 -6.11 4.78 -0.45
C PHE A 55 -5.60 6.13 0.06
N LEU A 56 -4.87 6.90 -0.74
CA LEU A 56 -4.28 8.16 -0.31
C LEU A 56 -5.34 9.19 0.05
N VAL A 57 -6.37 9.33 -0.79
CA VAL A 57 -7.48 10.25 -0.53
C VAL A 57 -8.21 9.90 0.76
N TRP A 58 -8.43 8.62 1.00
CA TRP A 58 -9.19 8.16 2.15
C TRP A 58 -8.35 8.11 3.45
N ALA A 59 -7.08 7.68 3.37
CA ALA A 59 -6.17 7.53 4.50
C ALA A 59 -5.58 8.85 5.01
N SER A 60 -5.41 9.85 4.13
CA SER A 60 -4.91 11.18 4.50
C SER A 60 -5.92 12.02 5.31
N GLY A 61 -7.21 11.67 5.24
CA GLY A 61 -8.25 12.43 5.92
C GLY A 61 -8.39 13.86 5.41
N VAL A 62 -8.01 14.15 4.17
CA VAL A 62 -8.04 15.50 3.57
C VAL A 62 -9.43 16.13 3.61
N PHE A 63 -10.49 15.32 3.55
CA PHE A 63 -11.89 15.78 3.65
C PHE A 63 -12.44 15.80 5.09
N ARG A 64 -11.60 15.66 6.12
CA ARG A 64 -12.02 15.60 7.52
C ARG A 64 -11.58 16.86 8.28
N GLY A 65 -12.33 17.25 9.31
CA GLY A 65 -12.01 18.40 10.16
C GLY A 65 -10.63 18.27 10.82
N SER A 66 -9.95 19.40 11.03
CA SER A 66 -8.54 19.48 11.50
C SER A 66 -8.28 18.62 12.74
N LEU A 67 -9.16 18.69 13.74
CA LEU A 67 -9.00 17.95 14.99
C LEU A 67 -9.01 16.42 14.81
N LEU A 68 -9.86 15.89 13.92
CA LEU A 68 -9.89 14.46 13.61
C LEU A 68 -8.67 14.06 12.77
N ARG A 69 -8.20 14.95 11.90
CA ARG A 69 -7.01 14.74 11.06
C ARG A 69 -5.73 14.68 11.89
N ASP A 70 -5.61 15.54 12.90
CA ASP A 70 -4.45 15.57 13.80
C ASP A 70 -4.43 14.33 14.71
N MET A 71 -5.59 13.87 15.20
CA MET A 71 -5.68 12.61 15.94
C MET A 71 -5.36 11.37 15.09
N LEU A 72 -5.69 11.39 13.78
CA LEU A 72 -5.41 10.30 12.86
C LEU A 72 -3.96 10.28 12.34
N ASN A 73 -3.27 11.43 12.34
CA ASN A 73 -1.88 11.56 11.91
C ASN A 73 -1.00 11.95 13.09
N ASP A 74 -1.13 11.17 14.16
CA ASP A 74 -0.24 11.25 15.30
C ASP A 74 1.19 10.79 14.91
N GLU A 75 2.14 11.02 15.82
CA GLU A 75 3.54 10.67 15.59
C GLU A 75 3.73 9.16 15.30
N SER A 76 2.91 8.31 15.92
CA SER A 76 2.96 6.86 15.70
C SER A 76 2.56 6.48 14.26
N SER A 77 1.51 7.10 13.71
CA SER A 77 1.07 6.90 12.33
C SER A 77 2.14 7.37 11.32
N ASP A 78 2.86 8.45 11.61
CA ASP A 78 3.93 8.94 10.73
C ASP A 78 5.14 8.01 10.74
N LEU A 79 5.54 7.50 11.91
CA LEU A 79 6.60 6.50 12.03
C LEU A 79 6.23 5.21 11.28
N ASN A 80 5.00 4.72 11.44
CA ASN A 80 4.49 3.55 10.73
C ASN A 80 4.52 3.76 9.21
N ARG A 81 4.16 4.95 8.73
CA ARG A 81 4.22 5.33 7.31
C ARG A 81 5.65 5.31 6.78
N ARG A 82 6.59 5.98 7.46
CA ARG A 82 8.01 6.02 7.04
C ARG A 82 8.61 4.61 7.00
N ARG A 83 8.38 3.81 8.04
CA ARG A 83 8.86 2.41 8.10
C ARG A 83 8.31 1.57 6.95
N SER A 84 7.03 1.73 6.64
CA SER A 84 6.39 0.97 5.58
C SER A 84 6.85 1.38 4.19
N LEU A 85 7.12 2.68 3.96
CA LEU A 85 7.76 3.15 2.73
C LEU A 85 9.17 2.58 2.57
N MET A 86 9.97 2.52 3.65
CA MET A 86 11.29 1.89 3.62
C MET A 86 11.19 0.40 3.27
N ILE A 87 10.25 -0.34 3.87
CA ILE A 87 10.02 -1.76 3.57
C ILE A 87 9.64 -1.94 2.09
N GLY A 88 8.72 -1.11 1.58
CA GLY A 88 8.33 -1.13 0.17
C GLY A 88 9.48 -0.86 -0.77
N PHE A 89 10.30 0.15 -0.46
CA PHE A 89 11.50 0.47 -1.24
C PHE A 89 12.49 -0.70 -1.28
N TRP A 90 12.82 -1.28 -0.13
CA TRP A 90 13.75 -2.41 -0.07
C TRP A 90 13.23 -3.64 -0.80
N ASN A 91 11.94 -3.94 -0.69
CA ASN A 91 11.32 -5.04 -1.42
C ASN A 91 11.31 -4.80 -2.93
N MET A 92 11.09 -3.56 -3.37
CA MET A 92 11.18 -3.19 -4.79
C MET A 92 12.59 -3.38 -5.31
N GLN A 93 13.62 -2.96 -4.55
CA GLN A 93 15.02 -3.17 -4.91
C GLN A 93 15.39 -4.65 -4.97
N ALA A 94 14.99 -5.45 -3.98
CA ALA A 94 15.20 -6.90 -3.98
C ALA A 94 14.53 -7.56 -5.19
N THR A 95 13.32 -7.10 -5.53
CA THR A 95 12.59 -7.57 -6.71
C THR A 95 13.31 -7.22 -8.01
N ALA A 96 13.91 -6.04 -8.11
CA ALA A 96 14.72 -5.64 -9.27
C ALA A 96 15.90 -6.61 -9.49
N VAL A 97 16.59 -6.98 -8.41
CA VAL A 97 17.71 -7.94 -8.45
C VAL A 97 17.22 -9.32 -8.90
N VAL A 98 16.05 -9.76 -8.40
CA VAL A 98 15.44 -11.02 -8.82
C VAL A 98 15.05 -10.97 -10.31
N CYS A 99 14.40 -9.91 -10.77
CA CYS A 99 14.04 -9.73 -12.18
C CYS A 99 15.28 -9.76 -13.08
N TYR A 100 16.38 -9.12 -12.68
CA TYR A 100 17.65 -9.19 -13.39
C TYR A 100 18.22 -10.63 -13.43
N GLY A 101 18.15 -11.37 -12.31
CA GLY A 101 18.54 -12.78 -12.30
C GLY A 101 17.68 -13.64 -13.24
N LEU A 102 16.38 -13.34 -13.33
CA LEU A 102 15.44 -14.08 -14.17
C LEU A 102 15.68 -13.86 -15.67
N THR A 103 16.30 -12.74 -16.09
CA THR A 103 16.62 -12.53 -17.51
C THR A 103 17.61 -13.56 -18.05
N PHE A 104 18.39 -14.22 -17.19
CA PHE A 104 19.28 -15.32 -17.60
C PHE A 104 18.54 -16.64 -17.85
N LEU A 105 17.32 -16.79 -17.34
CA LEU A 105 16.52 -18.02 -17.47
C LEU A 105 15.44 -17.90 -18.55
N LYS A 106 14.87 -16.72 -18.73
CA LYS A 106 13.78 -16.46 -19.67
C LYS A 106 13.79 -15.00 -20.12
N ASP A 107 13.53 -14.77 -21.40
CA ASP A 107 13.26 -13.43 -21.92
C ASP A 107 11.96 -12.91 -21.30
N TYR A 108 12.09 -11.97 -20.36
CA TYR A 108 10.98 -11.23 -19.78
C TYR A 108 10.95 -9.83 -20.38
N GLY A 109 9.77 -9.39 -20.80
CA GLY A 109 9.59 -8.04 -21.31
C GLY A 109 9.91 -7.00 -20.23
N PRO A 110 10.55 -5.86 -20.56
CA PRO A 110 10.83 -4.78 -19.61
C PRO A 110 9.57 -4.28 -18.90
N ARG A 111 8.43 -4.34 -19.60
CA ARG A 111 7.11 -3.94 -19.10
C ARG A 111 6.67 -4.79 -17.90
N ASP A 112 6.84 -6.10 -18.00
CA ASP A 112 6.41 -7.06 -16.97
C ASP A 112 7.32 -6.99 -15.75
N ALA A 113 8.63 -6.77 -15.96
CA ALA A 113 9.58 -6.53 -14.87
C ALA A 113 9.20 -5.27 -14.07
N ILE A 114 8.89 -4.16 -14.74
CA ILE A 114 8.44 -2.93 -14.08
C ILE A 114 7.14 -3.16 -13.30
N GLN A 115 6.17 -3.85 -13.90
CA GLN A 115 4.91 -4.15 -13.24
C GLN A 115 5.12 -4.97 -11.96
N LEU A 116 5.97 -6.00 -12.01
CA LEU A 116 6.26 -6.88 -10.87
C LEU A 116 6.98 -6.10 -9.76
N MET A 117 8.03 -5.33 -10.10
CA MET A 117 8.75 -4.46 -9.15
C MET A 117 7.82 -3.49 -8.44
N MET A 118 6.96 -2.79 -9.20
CA MET A 118 6.04 -1.80 -8.67
C MET A 118 4.97 -2.45 -7.78
N THR A 119 4.40 -3.57 -8.22
CA THR A 119 3.40 -4.32 -7.46
C THR A 119 3.96 -4.76 -6.12
N VAL A 120 5.13 -5.41 -6.09
CA VAL A 120 5.74 -5.89 -4.85
C VAL A 120 6.06 -4.73 -3.90
N GLY A 121 6.64 -3.64 -4.42
CA GLY A 121 6.97 -2.47 -3.59
C GLY A 121 5.74 -1.81 -2.98
N ILE A 122 4.72 -1.52 -3.79
CA ILE A 122 3.49 -0.85 -3.32
C ILE A 122 2.69 -1.76 -2.40
N SER A 123 2.46 -3.01 -2.78
CA SER A 123 1.70 -3.97 -1.96
C SER A 123 2.36 -4.20 -0.61
N SER A 124 3.69 -4.37 -0.58
CA SER A 124 4.39 -4.57 0.69
C SER A 124 4.39 -3.33 1.58
N ALA A 125 4.49 -2.11 1.03
CA ALA A 125 4.32 -0.88 1.79
C ALA A 125 2.91 -0.78 2.40
N LEU A 126 1.86 -1.06 1.63
CA LEU A 126 0.47 -1.01 2.10
C LEU A 126 0.20 -2.05 3.18
N ILE A 127 0.64 -3.29 2.98
CA ILE A 127 0.45 -4.39 3.93
C ILE A 127 1.23 -4.10 5.22
N SER A 128 2.51 -3.70 5.12
CA SER A 128 3.34 -3.34 6.28
C SER A 128 2.71 -2.22 7.09
N PHE A 129 2.18 -1.19 6.42
CA PHE A 129 1.51 -0.08 7.10
C PHE A 129 0.27 -0.57 7.85
N GLY A 130 -0.60 -1.33 7.17
CA GLY A 130 -1.81 -1.86 7.79
C GLY A 130 -1.55 -2.82 8.95
N VAL A 131 -0.49 -3.62 8.88
CA VAL A 131 -0.06 -4.50 9.98
C VAL A 131 0.48 -3.67 11.16
N SER A 132 1.34 -2.68 10.89
CA SER A 132 1.93 -1.84 11.94
C SER A 132 0.84 -1.04 12.69
N GLU A 133 -0.10 -0.46 11.96
CA GLU A 133 -1.26 0.23 12.53
C GLU A 133 -2.14 -0.69 13.39
N ARG A 134 -2.34 -1.95 12.98
CA ARG A 134 -3.09 -2.93 13.79
C ARG A 134 -2.38 -3.28 15.09
N VAL A 135 -1.05 -3.34 15.07
CA VAL A 135 -0.25 -3.65 16.25
C VAL A 135 -0.24 -2.45 17.21
N SER A 136 0.00 -1.23 16.70
CA SER A 136 -0.02 0.00 17.51
C SER A 136 -1.37 0.26 18.18
N ASN A 137 -2.48 -0.10 17.53
CA ASN A 137 -3.82 0.04 18.13
C ASN A 137 -4.14 -1.02 19.21
N ARG A 138 -3.27 -2.01 19.44
CA ARG A 138 -3.46 -3.07 20.46
C ARG A 138 -2.60 -2.88 21.71
N SER A 139 -1.53 -2.09 21.62
CA SER A 139 -0.61 -1.75 22.71
C SER A 139 -1.08 -0.53 23.47
#